data_AF-A0A6M1NB45-F1
#
_entry.id   AF-A0A6M1NB45-F1
#
_cell.length_a   1.000
_cell.length_b   1.000
_cell.length_c   1.000
_cell.angle_alpha   90.00
_cell.angle_beta   90.00
_cell.angle_gamma   90.00
#
_symmetry.space_group_name_H-M   'P 1'
#
loop_
_entity.id
_entity.type
_entity.pdbx_description
1 polymer ?
#
loop_
_entity_poly.entity_id
_entity_poly.type
_entity_poly.pdbx_seq_one_letter_code
_entity_poly.pdbx_strand_id
1 'polypeptide(L)'
;REQETLTTLAYDNTTHQLTYTGENGTPVVLNLNEGAIAYDATTNILTYTDEAGVATPINLNNTDLTYDPATAVLSYLNTLGVTQTVDLRTVVLANETLTTLGYNAATNELTYTSENGTPVVLSLNEGTVAYDAPTNIVTYTDEAGVATPINLNNTDLTYDPATAVLSYLNTLGVTQTVDLGAIVLANETLTSASFDPVTGILTYNDEDGTANTLNLGTMVPNFETLTSV
;
A
#
# COMPACT_ATOMS: atom_id res chain seq x y z
N ARG A 1 16.10 -118.75 -23.89
CA ARG A 1 16.17 -117.37 -23.36
C ARG A 1 16.59 -116.52 -24.55
N GLU A 2 15.65 -115.85 -25.19
CA GLU A 2 16.04 -114.80 -26.15
C GLU A 2 16.55 -113.61 -25.35
N GLN A 3 17.61 -113.02 -25.86
CA GLN A 3 18.41 -111.99 -25.24
C GLN A 3 17.60 -110.70 -25.20
N GLU A 4 17.47 -110.10 -24.01
CA GLU A 4 16.92 -108.75 -23.87
C GLU A 4 17.84 -107.80 -24.66
N THR A 5 17.29 -107.12 -25.67
CA THR A 5 18.05 -106.18 -26.48
C THR A 5 17.97 -104.79 -25.87
N LEU A 6 19.09 -104.09 -25.92
CA LEU A 6 19.34 -102.84 -25.22
C LEU A 6 18.34 -101.74 -25.64
N THR A 7 17.51 -101.27 -24.71
CA THR A 7 16.80 -100.00 -24.83
C THR A 7 17.59 -98.93 -24.09
N THR A 8 17.93 -97.82 -24.77
CA THR A 8 18.62 -96.69 -24.13
C THR A 8 17.84 -95.41 -24.30
N LEU A 9 17.78 -94.64 -23.23
CA LEU A 9 17.34 -93.26 -23.24
C LEU A 9 18.51 -92.39 -22.77
N ALA A 10 18.94 -91.46 -23.61
CA ALA A 10 20.04 -90.55 -23.30
C ALA A 10 19.58 -89.10 -23.48
N TYR A 11 19.87 -88.25 -22.50
CA TYR A 11 19.64 -86.81 -22.58
C TYR A 11 20.99 -86.10 -22.74
N ASP A 12 21.12 -85.30 -23.79
CA ASP A 12 22.23 -84.38 -23.99
C ASP A 12 21.83 -82.99 -23.48
N ASN A 13 22.40 -82.60 -22.33
CA ASN A 13 22.10 -81.31 -21.71
C ASN A 13 22.72 -80.10 -22.44
N THR A 14 23.65 -80.34 -23.37
CA THR A 14 24.30 -79.29 -24.15
C THR A 14 23.46 -78.89 -25.35
N THR A 15 22.83 -79.89 -25.99
CA THR A 15 21.95 -79.69 -27.14
C THR A 15 20.47 -79.72 -26.76
N HIS A 16 20.14 -80.00 -25.50
CA HIS A 16 18.79 -80.24 -25.00
C HIS A 16 18.01 -81.27 -25.84
N GLN A 17 18.64 -82.40 -26.17
CA GLN A 17 18.03 -83.47 -26.97
C GLN A 17 17.86 -84.76 -26.16
N LEU A 18 16.73 -85.44 -26.37
CA LEU A 18 16.44 -86.77 -25.85
C LEU A 18 16.56 -87.80 -26.98
N THR A 19 17.48 -88.75 -26.85
CA THR A 19 17.66 -89.84 -27.83
C THR A 19 17.15 -91.14 -27.25
N TYR A 20 16.15 -91.73 -27.92
CA TYR A 20 15.63 -93.06 -27.63
C TYR A 20 16.11 -94.05 -28.69
N THR A 21 16.78 -95.13 -28.29
CA THR A 21 17.15 -96.24 -29.19
C THR A 21 16.39 -97.48 -28.75
N GLY A 22 15.46 -97.92 -29.58
CA GLY A 22 14.69 -99.13 -29.37
C GLY A 22 15.38 -100.39 -29.90
N GLU A 23 14.69 -101.53 -29.79
CA GLU A 23 15.20 -102.85 -30.20
C GLU A 23 15.51 -102.96 -31.71
N ASN A 24 14.98 -102.05 -32.52
CA ASN A 24 15.28 -101.94 -33.95
C ASN A 24 16.65 -101.31 -34.24
N GLY A 25 17.36 -100.82 -33.22
CA GLY A 25 18.70 -100.23 -33.32
C GLY A 25 18.76 -98.84 -33.94
N THR A 26 17.62 -98.26 -34.34
CA THR A 26 17.56 -96.92 -34.95
C THR A 26 17.23 -95.87 -33.88
N PRO A 27 18.13 -94.90 -33.62
CA PRO A 27 17.85 -93.84 -32.66
C PRO A 27 16.75 -92.89 -33.17
N VAL A 28 15.84 -92.50 -32.28
CA VAL A 28 14.88 -91.42 -32.44
C VAL A 28 15.33 -90.26 -31.57
N VAL A 29 15.52 -89.09 -32.17
CA VAL A 29 15.96 -87.87 -31.48
C VAL A 29 14.77 -86.92 -31.32
N LEU A 30 14.45 -86.55 -30.09
CA LEU A 30 13.51 -85.49 -29.72
C LEU A 30 14.31 -84.26 -29.29
N ASN A 31 14.13 -83.14 -30.00
CA ASN A 31 14.68 -81.87 -29.58
C ASN A 31 13.75 -81.23 -28.53
N LEU A 32 14.30 -80.85 -27.37
CA LEU A 32 13.58 -80.21 -26.28
C LEU A 32 13.83 -78.70 -26.20
N ASN A 33 14.56 -78.12 -27.17
CA ASN A 33 14.62 -76.66 -27.31
C ASN A 33 13.28 -76.15 -27.83
N GLU A 34 12.39 -75.79 -26.91
CA GLU A 34 11.12 -75.14 -27.22
C GLU A 34 11.33 -73.62 -27.23
N GLY A 35 11.53 -73.09 -28.43
CA GLY A 35 11.58 -71.66 -28.72
C GLY A 35 12.78 -70.86 -28.21
N ALA A 36 12.85 -69.59 -28.61
CA ALA A 36 13.92 -68.65 -28.26
C ALA A 36 13.35 -67.24 -28.04
N ILE A 37 14.00 -66.44 -27.19
CA ILE A 37 13.64 -65.03 -26.96
C ILE A 37 14.82 -64.15 -27.33
N ALA A 38 14.56 -63.12 -28.15
CA ALA A 38 15.55 -62.12 -28.53
C ALA A 38 14.99 -60.70 -28.32
N TYR A 39 15.80 -59.79 -27.77
CA TYR A 39 15.45 -58.38 -27.64
C TYR A 39 16.24 -57.54 -28.64
N ASP A 40 15.55 -56.70 -29.40
CA ASP A 40 16.15 -55.67 -30.24
C ASP A 40 16.00 -54.30 -29.59
N ALA A 41 17.11 -53.73 -29.14
CA ALA A 41 17.14 -52.42 -28.48
C ALA A 41 16.86 -51.23 -29.43
N THR A 42 17.02 -51.41 -30.74
CA THR A 42 16.79 -50.36 -31.74
C THR A 42 15.30 -50.22 -32.04
N THR A 43 14.60 -51.34 -32.17
CA THR A 43 13.16 -51.38 -32.42
C THR A 43 12.33 -51.50 -31.14
N ASN A 44 12.99 -51.77 -30.00
CA ASN A 44 12.39 -52.05 -28.70
C ASN A 44 11.37 -53.21 -28.75
N ILE A 45 11.67 -54.25 -29.54
CA ILE A 45 10.80 -55.42 -29.72
C ILE A 45 11.44 -56.63 -29.06
N LEU A 46 10.64 -57.35 -28.28
CA LEU A 46 10.98 -58.69 -27.81
C LEU A 46 10.37 -59.71 -28.78
N THR A 47 11.18 -60.60 -29.35
CA THR A 47 10.70 -61.62 -30.30
C THR A 47 10.74 -62.99 -29.63
N TYR A 48 9.61 -63.67 -29.58
CA TYR A 48 9.53 -65.09 -29.22
C TYR A 48 9.50 -65.92 -30.51
N THR A 49 10.47 -66.79 -30.73
CA THR A 49 10.47 -67.76 -31.83
C THR A 49 10.03 -69.10 -31.27
N ASP A 50 9.04 -69.77 -31.87
CA ASP A 50 8.58 -71.08 -31.42
C ASP A 50 9.45 -72.25 -31.94
N GLU A 51 9.11 -73.49 -31.58
CA GLU A 51 9.80 -74.71 -32.00
C GLU A 51 9.74 -74.98 -33.51
N ALA A 52 8.78 -74.39 -34.21
CA ALA A 52 8.66 -74.42 -35.66
C ALA A 52 9.48 -73.31 -36.35
N GLY A 53 10.15 -72.45 -35.57
CA GLY A 53 10.91 -71.31 -36.06
C GLY A 53 10.06 -70.07 -36.38
N VAL A 54 8.80 -70.03 -35.95
CA VAL A 54 7.90 -68.90 -36.20
C VAL A 54 8.16 -67.81 -35.17
N ALA A 55 8.59 -66.64 -35.65
CA ALA A 55 8.81 -65.46 -34.83
C ALA A 55 7.51 -64.70 -34.56
N THR A 56 7.19 -64.51 -33.28
CA THR A 56 6.10 -63.68 -32.76
C THR A 56 6.68 -62.43 -32.09
N PRO A 57 6.50 -61.24 -32.68
CA PRO A 57 6.97 -60.00 -32.10
C PRO A 57 6.06 -59.57 -30.95
N ILE A 58 6.67 -59.14 -29.85
CA ILE A 58 6.06 -58.54 -28.67
C ILE A 58 6.61 -57.11 -28.58
N ASN A 59 5.85 -56.16 -29.11
CA ASN A 59 6.23 -54.75 -29.06
C ASN A 59 6.25 -54.28 -27.59
N LEU A 60 7.40 -53.79 -27.13
CA LEU A 60 7.49 -53.13 -25.84
C LEU A 60 7.18 -51.64 -26.02
N ASN A 61 6.31 -51.08 -25.17
CA ASN A 61 5.87 -49.70 -25.31
C ASN A 61 7.04 -48.72 -25.36
N ASN A 62 7.10 -47.91 -26.42
CA ASN A 62 7.95 -46.73 -26.56
C ASN A 62 7.14 -45.49 -26.15
N THR A 63 7.39 -44.96 -24.96
CA THR A 63 6.79 -43.69 -24.55
C THR A 63 7.58 -42.53 -25.18
N ASP A 64 7.38 -42.30 -26.47
CA ASP A 64 7.92 -41.10 -27.12
C ASP A 64 7.18 -39.87 -26.57
N LEU A 65 7.93 -38.91 -26.01
CA LEU A 65 7.42 -37.64 -25.47
C LEU A 65 7.96 -36.50 -26.33
N THR A 66 7.07 -35.67 -26.86
CA THR A 66 7.42 -34.55 -27.72
C THR A 66 6.70 -33.28 -27.29
N TYR A 67 7.29 -32.12 -27.56
CA TYR A 67 6.69 -30.82 -27.31
C TYR A 67 6.77 -29.96 -28.58
N ASP A 68 5.64 -29.45 -29.03
CA ASP A 68 5.58 -28.47 -30.11
C ASP A 68 5.46 -27.05 -29.52
N PRO A 69 6.49 -26.20 -29.63
CA PRO A 69 6.46 -24.85 -29.08
C PRO A 69 5.52 -23.90 -29.83
N ALA A 70 5.17 -24.17 -31.09
CA ALA A 70 4.25 -23.31 -31.85
C ALA A 70 2.81 -23.51 -31.39
N THR A 71 2.43 -24.75 -31.11
CA THR A 71 1.09 -25.08 -30.60
C THR A 71 1.02 -25.15 -29.07
N ALA A 72 2.15 -25.21 -28.38
CA ALA A 72 2.29 -25.44 -26.93
C ALA A 72 1.74 -26.80 -26.46
N VAL A 73 1.71 -27.79 -27.35
CA VAL A 73 1.15 -29.12 -27.06
C VAL A 73 2.28 -30.09 -26.70
N LEU A 74 2.15 -30.73 -25.54
CA LEU A 74 2.93 -31.91 -25.16
C LEU A 74 2.20 -33.16 -25.69
N SER A 75 2.89 -34.02 -26.43
CA SER A 75 2.33 -35.27 -26.97
C SER A 75 3.12 -36.47 -26.49
N TYR A 76 2.42 -37.53 -26.07
CA TYR A 76 3.05 -38.79 -25.68
C TYR A 76 2.30 -40.00 -26.21
N LEU A 77 3.03 -41.07 -26.52
CA LEU A 77 2.42 -42.35 -26.87
C LEU A 77 2.06 -43.13 -25.58
N ASN A 78 0.80 -43.54 -25.45
CA ASN A 78 0.38 -44.36 -24.31
C ASN A 78 0.75 -45.84 -24.51
N THR A 79 0.47 -46.67 -23.50
CA THR A 79 0.78 -48.11 -23.50
C THR A 79 -0.04 -48.95 -24.49
N LEU A 80 -0.96 -48.33 -25.22
CA LEU A 80 -1.76 -48.95 -26.28
C LEU A 80 -1.33 -48.47 -27.67
N GLY A 81 -0.26 -47.67 -27.77
CA GLY A 81 0.20 -47.09 -29.03
C GLY A 81 -0.67 -45.92 -29.53
N VAL A 82 -1.44 -45.27 -28.65
CA VAL A 82 -2.28 -44.11 -29.01
C VAL A 82 -1.63 -42.83 -28.50
N THR A 83 -1.51 -41.84 -29.39
CA THR A 83 -0.98 -40.51 -29.04
C THR A 83 -1.99 -39.74 -28.19
N GLN A 84 -1.56 -39.37 -27.00
CA GLN A 84 -2.26 -38.47 -26.10
C GLN A 84 -1.63 -37.09 -26.14
N THR A 85 -2.43 -36.05 -26.00
CA THR A 85 -1.98 -34.66 -26.04
C THR A 85 -2.39 -33.90 -24.79
N VAL A 86 -1.55 -32.94 -24.39
CA VAL A 86 -1.81 -31.98 -23.31
C VAL A 86 -1.49 -30.60 -23.86
N ASP A 87 -2.51 -29.75 -24.00
CA ASP A 87 -2.33 -28.35 -24.38
C ASP A 87 -1.87 -27.55 -23.16
N LEU A 88 -0.57 -27.25 -23.08
CA LEU A 88 0.01 -26.53 -21.96
C LEU A 88 -0.48 -25.09 -21.87
N ARG A 89 -0.98 -24.49 -22.97
CA ARG A 89 -1.58 -23.14 -22.92
C ARG A 89 -2.85 -23.17 -22.09
N THR A 90 -3.69 -24.19 -22.27
CA THR A 90 -4.93 -24.33 -21.49
C THR A 90 -4.65 -24.58 -20.01
N VAL A 91 -3.62 -25.38 -19.70
CA VAL A 91 -3.17 -25.62 -18.32
C VAL A 91 -2.67 -24.32 -17.69
N VAL A 92 -1.77 -23.60 -18.37
CA VAL A 92 -1.24 -22.33 -17.85
C VAL A 92 -2.37 -21.32 -17.65
N LEU A 93 -3.26 -21.13 -18.62
CA LEU A 93 -4.41 -20.21 -18.48
C LEU A 93 -5.35 -20.60 -17.34
N ALA A 94 -5.56 -21.89 -17.09
CA ALA A 94 -6.39 -22.36 -15.98
C ALA A 94 -5.73 -22.15 -14.60
N ASN A 95 -4.40 -21.99 -14.57
CA ASN A 95 -3.60 -21.84 -13.36
C ASN A 95 -3.00 -20.43 -13.20
N GLU A 96 -3.14 -19.57 -14.19
CA GLU A 96 -2.69 -18.18 -14.13
C GLU A 96 -3.54 -17.44 -13.10
N THR A 97 -2.86 -16.69 -12.23
CA THR A 97 -3.52 -15.88 -11.21
C THR A 97 -3.36 -14.41 -11.57
N LEU A 98 -4.44 -13.64 -11.41
CA LEU A 98 -4.45 -12.22 -11.74
C LEU A 98 -4.19 -11.40 -10.48
N THR A 99 -3.14 -10.58 -10.50
CA THR A 99 -2.91 -9.53 -9.50
C THR A 99 -3.27 -8.17 -10.09
N THR A 100 -3.99 -7.33 -9.35
CA THR A 100 -4.34 -5.98 -9.79
C THR A 100 -3.94 -4.94 -8.76
N LEU A 101 -3.58 -3.74 -9.24
CA LEU A 101 -3.41 -2.54 -8.43
C LEU A 101 -4.15 -1.41 -9.10
N GLY A 102 -5.17 -0.88 -8.43
CA GLY A 102 -5.98 0.24 -8.91
C GLY A 102 -5.84 1.45 -8.01
N TYR A 103 -5.90 2.64 -8.60
CA TYR A 103 -5.99 3.90 -7.87
C TYR A 103 -7.35 4.55 -8.14
N ASN A 104 -8.08 4.90 -7.08
CA ASN A 104 -9.33 5.65 -7.17
C ASN A 104 -9.08 7.11 -6.76
N ALA A 105 -9.07 8.01 -7.74
CA ALA A 105 -8.82 9.43 -7.49
C ALA A 105 -9.96 10.15 -6.74
N ALA A 106 -11.19 9.62 -6.77
CA ALA A 106 -12.33 10.24 -6.08
C ALA A 106 -12.30 9.97 -4.58
N THR A 107 -11.87 8.78 -4.17
CA THR A 107 -11.73 8.40 -2.76
C THR A 107 -10.30 8.51 -2.25
N ASN A 108 -9.33 8.72 -3.14
CA ASN A 108 -7.89 8.75 -2.85
C ASN A 108 -7.43 7.43 -2.18
N GLU A 109 -7.79 6.30 -2.78
CA GLU A 109 -7.50 4.96 -2.26
C GLU A 109 -6.72 4.12 -3.29
N LEU A 110 -5.85 3.25 -2.80
CA LEU A 110 -5.25 2.16 -3.55
C LEU A 110 -5.97 0.85 -3.24
N THR A 111 -6.34 0.10 -4.27
CA THR A 111 -6.92 -1.23 -4.13
C THR A 111 -5.99 -2.25 -4.76
N TYR A 112 -5.43 -3.13 -3.95
CA TYR A 112 -4.60 -4.25 -4.38
C TYR A 112 -5.39 -5.56 -4.29
N THR A 113 -5.49 -6.31 -5.38
CA THR A 113 -6.10 -7.65 -5.37
C THR A 113 -5.00 -8.67 -5.66
N SER A 114 -4.72 -9.55 -4.69
CA SER A 114 -3.78 -10.66 -4.85
C SER A 114 -4.43 -11.84 -5.57
N GLU A 115 -3.64 -12.89 -5.83
CA GLU A 115 -4.10 -14.18 -6.36
C GLU A 115 -5.20 -14.84 -5.50
N ASN A 116 -5.31 -14.48 -4.22
CA ASN A 116 -6.37 -14.97 -3.33
C ASN A 116 -7.74 -14.30 -3.58
N GLY A 117 -7.82 -13.38 -4.55
CA GLY A 117 -9.07 -12.77 -5.04
C GLY A 117 -9.72 -11.78 -4.08
N THR A 118 -9.21 -11.61 -2.86
CA THR A 118 -9.72 -10.63 -1.90
C THR A 118 -8.97 -9.30 -2.05
N PRO A 119 -9.66 -8.20 -2.36
CA PRO A 119 -9.03 -6.88 -2.44
C PRO A 119 -8.64 -6.36 -1.06
N VAL A 120 -7.45 -5.76 -0.97
CA VAL A 120 -6.97 -4.95 0.15
C VAL A 120 -7.07 -3.50 -0.27
N VAL A 121 -7.76 -2.69 0.53
CA VAL A 121 -7.92 -1.25 0.30
C VAL A 121 -7.00 -0.50 1.27
N LEU A 122 -6.18 0.39 0.72
CA LEU A 122 -5.32 1.31 1.45
C LEU A 122 -5.79 2.74 1.17
N SER A 123 -6.31 3.40 2.20
CA SER A 123 -6.63 4.84 2.13
C SER A 123 -5.34 5.65 2.12
N LEU A 124 -5.24 6.63 1.21
CA LEU A 124 -4.14 7.60 1.18
C LEU A 124 -4.53 8.93 1.85
N ASN A 125 -5.71 8.99 2.45
CA ASN A 125 -6.14 10.13 3.25
C ASN A 125 -5.51 10.02 4.64
N GLU A 126 -4.28 10.50 4.78
CA GLU A 126 -3.56 10.58 6.06
C GLU A 126 -3.97 11.86 6.80
N GLY A 127 -5.03 11.73 7.61
CA GLY A 127 -5.50 12.77 8.50
C GLY A 127 -6.49 13.77 7.90
N THR A 128 -6.97 14.68 8.74
CA THR A 128 -7.94 15.73 8.42
C THR A 128 -7.58 17.04 9.08
N VAL A 129 -8.04 18.16 8.50
CA VAL A 129 -7.89 19.49 9.09
C VAL A 129 -9.28 20.09 9.25
N ALA A 130 -9.59 20.55 10.47
CA ALA A 130 -10.84 21.23 10.79
C ALA A 130 -10.54 22.59 11.44
N TYR A 131 -11.38 23.58 11.15
CA TYR A 131 -11.31 24.90 11.77
C TYR A 131 -12.56 25.15 12.62
N ASP A 132 -12.34 25.54 13.88
CA ASP A 132 -13.39 25.98 14.80
C ASP A 132 -13.35 27.51 14.90
N ALA A 133 -14.37 28.17 14.35
CA ALA A 133 -14.45 29.62 14.31
C ALA A 133 -14.66 30.27 15.70
N PRO A 134 -15.57 29.78 16.57
CA PRO A 134 -15.68 30.27 17.94
C PRO A 134 -14.39 30.23 18.76
N THR A 135 -13.60 29.17 18.66
CA THR A 135 -12.35 29.03 19.43
C THR A 135 -11.12 29.53 18.68
N ASN A 136 -11.23 29.79 17.38
CA ASN A 136 -10.14 30.14 16.47
C ASN A 136 -9.00 29.11 16.49
N ILE A 137 -9.36 27.82 16.56
CA ILE A 137 -8.40 26.71 16.60
C ILE A 137 -8.50 25.92 15.30
N VAL A 138 -7.34 25.63 14.70
CA VAL A 138 -7.23 24.61 13.66
C VAL A 138 -6.84 23.30 14.32
N THR A 139 -7.60 22.24 14.08
CA THR A 139 -7.28 20.90 14.58
C THR A 139 -6.83 20.04 13.42
N TYR A 140 -5.59 19.57 13.48
CA TYR A 140 -5.10 18.49 12.63
C TYR A 140 -5.37 17.16 13.34
N THR A 141 -6.06 16.24 12.69
CA THR A 141 -6.25 14.87 13.20
C THR A 141 -5.44 13.92 12.33
N ASP A 142 -4.55 13.12 12.90
CA ASP A 142 -3.73 12.17 12.15
C ASP A 142 -4.50 10.90 11.69
N GLU A 143 -3.83 9.98 11.01
CA GLU A 143 -4.41 8.71 10.54
C GLU A 143 -4.83 7.77 11.68
N ALA A 144 -4.28 7.93 12.89
CA ALA A 144 -4.67 7.19 14.08
C ALA A 144 -5.86 7.85 14.80
N GLY A 145 -6.35 8.99 14.32
CA GLY A 145 -7.45 9.75 14.93
C GLY A 145 -7.00 10.66 16.06
N VAL A 146 -5.69 10.91 16.23
CA VAL A 146 -5.16 11.78 17.28
C VAL A 146 -5.25 13.23 16.83
N ALA A 147 -6.03 14.02 17.57
CA ALA A 147 -6.23 15.44 17.33
C ALA A 147 -5.10 16.27 17.97
N THR A 148 -4.45 17.09 17.15
CA THR A 148 -3.46 18.10 17.55
C THR A 148 -4.04 19.50 17.33
N PRO A 149 -4.36 20.24 18.41
CA PRO A 149 -4.84 21.61 18.29
C PRO A 149 -3.70 22.57 17.95
N ILE A 150 -3.94 23.43 16.97
CA ILE A 150 -3.08 24.52 16.53
C ILE A 150 -3.85 25.80 16.84
N ASN A 151 -3.51 26.43 17.95
CA ASN A 151 -4.10 27.69 18.36
C ASN A 151 -3.68 28.78 17.37
N LEU A 152 -4.63 29.41 16.69
CA LEU A 152 -4.35 30.60 15.90
C LEU A 152 -4.40 31.82 16.82
N ASN A 153 -3.56 32.82 16.55
CA ASN A 153 -3.53 34.05 17.33
C ASN A 153 -4.92 34.70 17.36
N ASN A 154 -5.45 34.86 18.56
CA ASN A 154 -6.64 35.65 18.87
C ASN A 154 -6.17 37.04 19.29
N THR A 155 -6.18 38.00 18.37
CA THR A 155 -5.95 39.41 18.71
C THR A 155 -7.24 39.98 19.30
N ASP A 156 -7.53 39.67 20.55
CA ASP A 156 -8.66 40.26 21.25
C ASP A 156 -8.25 41.64 21.78
N LEU A 157 -9.12 42.64 21.63
CA LEU A 157 -8.87 44.03 22.00
C LEU A 157 -10.09 44.59 22.72
N THR A 158 -9.92 44.99 23.98
CA THR A 158 -11.00 45.52 24.81
C THR A 158 -10.59 46.85 25.46
N TYR A 159 -11.57 47.70 25.72
CA TYR A 159 -11.39 48.95 26.44
C TYR A 159 -12.37 49.01 27.59
N ASP A 160 -11.87 49.22 28.81
CA ASP A 160 -12.71 49.47 29.98
C ASP A 160 -12.83 50.98 30.20
N PRO A 161 -14.01 51.58 29.96
CA PRO A 161 -14.22 53.02 30.15
C PRO A 161 -14.19 53.45 31.63
N ALA A 162 -14.41 52.55 32.59
CA ALA A 162 -14.38 52.88 34.01
C ALA A 162 -12.95 53.05 34.53
N THR A 163 -12.02 52.25 34.01
CA THR A 163 -10.59 52.31 34.36
C THR A 163 -9.72 53.02 33.32
N ALA A 164 -10.28 53.35 32.15
CA ALA A 164 -9.57 53.90 31.00
C ALA A 164 -8.41 53.01 30.49
N VAL A 165 -8.48 51.70 30.74
CA VAL A 165 -7.45 50.74 30.33
C VAL A 165 -7.85 50.04 29.04
N LEU A 166 -6.95 50.09 28.05
CA LEU A 166 -6.98 49.26 26.85
C LEU A 166 -6.25 47.94 27.13
N SER A 167 -6.89 46.81 26.89
CA SER A 167 -6.29 45.48 27.03
C SER A 167 -6.26 44.75 25.69
N TYR A 168 -5.13 44.15 25.33
CA TYR A 168 -5.02 43.31 24.15
C TYR A 168 -4.33 41.98 24.42
N LEU A 169 -4.73 40.93 23.71
CA LEU A 169 -4.08 39.62 23.78
C LEU A 169 -2.94 39.57 22.75
N ASN A 170 -1.71 39.30 23.19
CA ASN A 170 -0.57 39.18 22.29
C ASN A 170 -0.52 37.80 21.59
N THR A 171 0.41 37.63 20.65
CA THR A 171 0.59 36.38 19.88
C THR A 171 1.05 35.18 20.70
N LEU A 172 1.30 35.34 21.99
CA LEU A 172 1.62 34.26 22.92
C LEU A 172 0.44 33.94 23.85
N GLY A 173 -0.73 34.55 23.63
CA GLY A 173 -1.90 34.37 24.48
C GLY A 173 -1.78 35.08 25.84
N VAL A 174 -0.95 36.11 25.95
CA VAL A 174 -0.77 36.89 27.19
C VAL A 174 -1.42 38.27 27.04
N THR A 175 -2.28 38.62 28.00
CA THR A 175 -2.95 39.93 28.04
C THR A 175 -1.97 41.03 28.42
N GLN A 176 -1.94 42.07 27.60
CA GLN A 176 -1.16 43.29 27.78
C GLN A 176 -2.11 44.46 28.00
N THR A 177 -1.74 45.40 28.87
CA THR A 177 -2.58 46.55 29.22
C THR A 177 -1.88 47.88 28.94
N VAL A 178 -2.64 48.86 28.50
CA VAL A 178 -2.21 50.25 28.32
C VAL A 178 -3.22 51.15 29.03
N ASP A 179 -2.76 51.87 30.05
CA ASP A 179 -3.59 52.84 30.79
C ASP A 179 -3.65 54.15 29.98
N LEU A 180 -4.75 54.35 29.25
CA LEU A 180 -4.96 55.55 28.46
C LEU A 180 -5.25 56.77 29.34
N GLY A 181 -5.87 56.56 30.51
CA GLY A 181 -6.15 57.63 31.46
C GLY A 181 -4.86 58.24 32.01
N ALA A 182 -3.90 57.41 32.41
CA ALA A 182 -2.58 57.86 32.86
C ALA A 182 -1.82 58.58 31.75
N ILE A 183 -1.90 58.10 30.50
CA ILE A 183 -1.28 58.78 29.35
C ILE A 183 -1.91 60.15 29.12
N VAL A 184 -3.24 60.25 29.12
CA VAL A 184 -3.94 61.53 28.94
C VAL A 184 -3.56 62.50 30.06
N LEU A 185 -3.65 62.07 31.32
CA LEU A 185 -3.31 62.91 32.47
C LEU A 185 -1.86 63.40 32.44
N ALA A 186 -0.92 62.56 31.98
CA ALA A 186 0.49 62.94 31.86
C ALA A 186 0.77 63.95 30.73
N ASN A 187 -0.15 64.11 29.77
CA ASN A 187 0.04 64.97 28.59
C ASN A 187 -1.00 66.10 28.47
N GLU A 188 -1.97 66.19 29.39
CA GLU A 188 -2.95 67.27 29.42
C GLU A 188 -2.32 68.55 29.96
N THR A 189 -2.55 69.67 29.28
CA THR A 189 -2.11 71.00 29.69
C THR A 189 -3.23 71.74 30.41
N LEU A 190 -2.99 72.22 31.62
CA LEU A 190 -4.00 72.91 32.40
C LEU A 190 -4.05 74.41 32.04
N THR A 191 -5.15 74.86 31.43
CA THR A 191 -5.47 76.30 31.34
C THR A 191 -6.50 76.68 32.40
N SER A 192 -6.31 77.83 33.04
CA SER A 192 -7.30 78.36 34.00
C SER A 192 -7.35 79.87 33.95
N ALA A 193 -8.48 80.46 34.34
CA ALA A 193 -8.61 81.91 34.48
C ALA A 193 -9.43 82.26 35.72
N SER A 194 -8.99 83.28 36.44
CA SER A 194 -9.65 83.79 37.64
C SER A 194 -9.65 85.31 37.64
N PHE A 195 -10.77 85.92 38.02
CA PHE A 195 -10.91 87.36 38.13
C PHE A 195 -11.04 87.77 39.59
N ASP A 196 -10.22 88.72 40.03
CA ASP A 196 -10.36 89.34 41.34
C ASP A 196 -11.13 90.68 41.19
N PRO A 197 -12.39 90.75 41.67
CA PRO A 197 -13.20 91.96 41.55
C PRO A 197 -12.71 93.11 42.45
N VAL A 198 -11.91 92.84 43.48
CA VAL A 198 -11.37 93.87 44.38
C VAL A 198 -10.23 94.62 43.71
N THR A 199 -9.32 93.89 43.05
CA THR A 199 -8.18 94.48 42.33
C THR A 199 -8.48 94.78 40.87
N GLY A 200 -9.54 94.21 40.30
CA GLY A 200 -9.88 94.32 38.89
C GLY A 200 -8.93 93.56 37.96
N ILE A 201 -8.18 92.59 38.47
CA ILE A 201 -7.18 91.83 37.71
C ILE A 201 -7.77 90.48 37.29
N LEU A 202 -7.70 90.19 35.99
CA LEU A 202 -7.86 88.84 35.46
C LEU A 202 -6.48 88.17 35.44
N THR A 203 -6.35 87.02 36.11
CA THR A 203 -5.17 86.17 36.01
C THR A 203 -5.55 84.93 35.22
N TYR A 204 -4.85 84.66 34.11
CA TYR A 204 -4.96 83.40 33.39
C TYR A 204 -3.65 82.62 33.49
N ASN A 205 -3.73 81.33 33.80
CA ASN A 205 -2.58 80.42 33.72
C ASN A 205 -2.63 79.72 32.37
N ASP A 206 -1.56 79.85 31.59
CA ASP A 206 -1.42 79.18 30.30
C ASP A 206 -0.99 77.72 30.44
N GLU A 207 -0.89 77.03 29.31
CA GLU A 207 -0.48 75.63 29.19
C GLU A 207 0.95 75.36 29.71
N ASP A 208 1.78 76.40 29.80
CA ASP A 208 3.14 76.35 30.37
C ASP A 208 3.13 76.53 31.90
N GLY A 209 1.95 76.65 32.51
CA GLY A 209 1.77 76.86 33.95
C GLY A 209 2.13 78.29 34.40
N THR A 210 2.26 79.22 33.46
CA THR A 210 2.66 80.60 33.76
C THR A 210 1.42 81.47 34.01
N ALA A 211 1.42 82.15 35.15
CA ALA A 211 0.38 83.11 35.50
C ALA A 211 0.58 84.44 34.76
N ASN A 212 -0.38 84.79 33.92
CA ASN A 212 -0.40 86.03 33.16
C ASN A 212 -1.51 86.93 33.70
N THR A 213 -1.17 88.17 34.05
CA THR A 213 -2.12 89.14 34.63
C THR A 213 -2.52 90.21 33.63
N LEU A 214 -3.82 90.45 33.53
CA LEU A 214 -4.41 91.55 32.76
C LEU A 214 -5.24 92.43 33.70
N ASN A 215 -4.81 93.68 33.89
CA ASN A 215 -5.48 94.61 34.78
C ASN A 215 -6.66 95.30 34.09
N LEU A 216 -7.83 94.66 34.15
CA LEU A 216 -9.07 95.18 33.58
C LEU A 216 -9.54 96.46 34.26
N GLY A 217 -9.30 96.60 35.57
CA GLY A 217 -9.65 97.81 36.33
C GLY A 217 -8.99 99.08 35.79
N THR A 218 -7.76 98.98 35.30
CA THR A 218 -7.05 100.11 34.64
C THR A 218 -7.42 100.30 33.17
N MET A 219 -7.94 99.27 32.51
CA MET A 219 -8.32 99.33 31.10
C MET A 219 -9.71 99.94 30.90
N VAL A 220 -10.67 99.57 31.75
CA VAL A 220 -12.08 99.99 31.63
C VAL A 220 -12.24 101.51 31.51
N PRO A 221 -11.57 102.36 32.32
CA PRO A 221 -11.68 103.82 32.20
C PRO A 221 -11.30 104.39 30.83
N ASN A 222 -10.46 103.70 30.04
CA ASN A 222 -10.06 104.16 28.70
C ASN A 222 -11.15 103.97 27.64
N PHE A 223 -12.19 103.19 27.93
CA PHE A 223 -13.28 102.85 27.01
C PHE A 223 -14.66 103.28 27.50
N GLU A 224 -14.75 103.82 28.72
CA GLU A 224 -15.99 104.43 29.20
C GLU A 224 -16.23 105.78 28.50
N THR A 225 -17.37 105.92 27.83
CA THR A 225 -17.84 107.22 27.36
C THR A 225 -18.66 107.88 28.46
N LEU A 226 -18.26 109.09 28.86
CA LEU A 226 -19.01 109.86 29.85
C LEU A 226 -20.34 110.36 29.23
N THR A 227 -21.46 109.77 29.65
CA THR A 227 -22.78 110.33 29.33
C THR A 227 -23.04 111.49 30.28
N SER A 228 -22.79 112.72 29.83
CA SER A 228 -23.22 113.92 30.57
C SER A 228 -24.70 114.15 30.32
N VAL A 229 -25.46 114.38 31.40
CA VAL A 229 -26.85 114.87 31.38
C VAL A 229 -26.88 116.39 31.54
#